data_AF-A0A6A0HAK4-F1
#
_entry.id   AF-A0A6A0HAK4-F1
#
_cell.length_a   1.000
_cell.length_b   1.000
_cell.length_c   1.000
_cell.angle_alpha   90.00
_cell.angle_beta   90.00
_cell.angle_gamma   90.00
#
_symmetry.space_group_name_H-M   'P 1'
#
loop_
_entity.id
_entity.type
_entity.pdbx_description
1 polymer ?
#
loop_
_entity_poly.entity_id
_entity_poly.type
_entity_poly.pdbx_seq_one_letter_code
_entity_poly.pdbx_strand_id
1 'polypeptide(L)'
;MKSYNVIELNNAHEAKVVISGLWPQPFFPPEILDSSSSTSSVVVQENGNATLSCHATGNPPPHISWVREDQKHITIDKRKKGTKAF
;
A
#
# COMPACT_ATOMS: atom_id res chain seq x y z
N MET A 1 11.14 18.56 -9.85
CA MET A 1 9.76 19.04 -10.09
C MET A 1 9.44 18.76 -11.55
N LYS A 2 8.58 17.79 -11.87
CA LYS A 2 8.24 17.49 -13.28
C LYS A 2 6.97 18.27 -13.62
N SER A 3 7.09 19.23 -14.54
CA SER A 3 5.97 19.97 -15.13
C SER A 3 5.47 19.25 -16.38
N TYR A 4 4.16 19.22 -16.59
CA TYR A 4 3.52 18.55 -17.74
C TYR A 4 2.61 19.55 -18.46
N ASN A 5 2.57 19.50 -19.79
CA ASN A 5 1.71 20.31 -20.64
C ASN A 5 0.45 19.52 -21.04
N VAL A 6 -0.70 20.20 -21.06
CA VAL A 6 -1.98 19.65 -21.51
C VAL A 6 -2.14 19.93 -23.01
N ILE A 7 -2.39 18.90 -23.82
CA ILE A 7 -2.72 19.06 -25.25
C ILE A 7 -4.13 18.48 -25.47
N GLU A 8 -5.07 19.39 -25.73
CA GLU A 8 -6.49 19.25 -26.13
C GLU A 8 -7.36 18.08 -25.61
N LEU A 9 -8.40 18.47 -24.85
CA LEU A 9 -9.58 17.67 -24.53
C LEU A 9 -10.52 17.64 -25.75
N ASN A 10 -10.45 16.59 -26.57
CA ASN A 10 -11.51 16.33 -27.53
C ASN A 10 -12.71 15.70 -26.80
N ASN A 11 -13.78 16.49 -26.70
CA ASN A 11 -15.11 16.24 -26.12
C ASN A 11 -15.31 16.40 -24.59
N ALA A 12 -16.34 17.18 -24.26
CA ALA A 12 -16.68 17.68 -22.92
C ALA A 12 -17.18 16.61 -21.92
N HIS A 13 -17.28 15.33 -22.31
CA HIS A 13 -17.78 14.26 -21.44
C HIS A 13 -16.72 13.22 -21.02
N GLU A 14 -15.49 13.27 -21.54
CA GLU A 14 -14.46 12.33 -21.11
C GLU A 14 -13.05 12.93 -21.25
N ALA A 15 -12.56 13.55 -20.18
CA ALA A 15 -11.21 14.08 -20.13
C ALA A 15 -10.17 12.95 -20.01
N LYS A 16 -9.53 12.57 -21.12
CA LYS A 16 -8.41 11.61 -21.12
C LYS A 16 -7.07 12.34 -21.09
N VAL A 17 -6.29 12.10 -20.04
CA VAL A 17 -4.92 12.58 -19.93
C VAL A 17 -4.02 11.68 -20.79
N VAL A 18 -3.65 12.14 -22.00
CA VAL A 18 -2.74 11.40 -22.88
C VAL A 18 -1.35 12.04 -22.81
N ILE A 19 -0.47 11.47 -21.96
CA ILE A 19 0.94 11.88 -21.87
C ILE A 19 1.69 11.21 -23.02
N SER A 20 2.01 11.95 -24.07
CA SER A 20 2.74 11.42 -25.23
C SER A 20 4.17 10.99 -24.83
N GLY A 21 4.40 9.67 -24.75
CA GLY A 21 5.71 9.07 -25.01
C GLY A 21 6.50 8.39 -23.88
N LEU A 22 6.10 8.37 -22.60
CA LEU A 22 6.92 7.70 -21.55
C LEU A 22 6.10 7.31 -20.31
N TRP A 23 5.74 6.02 -20.13
CA TRP A 23 5.56 5.44 -18.78
C TRP A 23 5.81 3.92 -18.80
N PRO A 24 6.77 3.39 -18.02
CA PRO A 24 6.70 2.00 -17.60
C PRO A 24 5.56 1.89 -16.58
N GLN A 25 4.54 1.09 -16.90
CA GLN A 25 3.38 0.78 -16.05
C GLN A 25 2.39 1.93 -15.78
N PRO A 26 1.07 1.66 -15.77
CA PRO A 26 0.04 2.66 -15.44
C PRO A 26 0.12 3.08 -13.96
N PHE A 27 -0.18 4.34 -13.64
CA PHE A 27 -0.45 4.77 -12.26
C PHE A 27 -1.84 4.36 -11.85
N PHE A 28 -1.99 3.87 -10.62
CA PHE A 28 -3.27 3.47 -10.07
C PHE A 28 -3.24 3.55 -8.53
N PRO A 29 -4.41 3.80 -7.91
CA PRO A 29 -4.50 3.92 -6.46
C PRO A 29 -4.13 2.62 -5.75
N PRO A 30 -3.80 2.70 -4.45
CA PRO A 30 -3.50 1.51 -3.67
C PRO A 30 -4.76 0.67 -3.45
N GLU A 31 -4.65 -0.65 -3.65
CA GLU A 31 -5.69 -1.64 -3.41
C GLU A 31 -5.16 -2.73 -2.48
N ILE A 32 -5.95 -3.11 -1.47
CA ILE A 32 -5.60 -4.18 -0.53
C ILE A 32 -5.92 -5.53 -1.17
N LEU A 33 -4.94 -6.44 -1.18
CA LEU A 33 -5.08 -7.78 -1.73
C LEU A 33 -5.50 -8.74 -0.63
N ASP A 34 -6.81 -9.00 -0.51
CA ASP A 34 -7.38 -9.89 0.51
C ASP A 34 -6.81 -11.32 0.46
N SER A 35 -6.51 -11.83 -0.74
CA SER A 35 -5.98 -13.19 -0.94
C SER A 35 -4.60 -13.43 -0.33
N SER A 36 -3.81 -12.36 -0.15
CA SER A 36 -2.45 -12.39 0.41
C SER A 36 -2.33 -11.61 1.72
N SER A 37 -3.45 -11.12 2.24
CA SER A 37 -3.56 -10.43 3.53
C SER A 37 -4.20 -11.35 4.56
N SER A 38 -4.04 -11.01 5.84
CA SER A 38 -4.81 -11.66 6.90
C SER A 38 -6.29 -11.37 6.71
N THR A 39 -7.14 -12.33 7.09
CA THR A 39 -8.59 -12.14 7.16
C THR A 39 -8.96 -10.95 8.04
N SER A 40 -10.14 -10.39 7.81
CA SER A 40 -10.70 -9.28 8.59
C SER A 40 -10.82 -9.59 10.09
N SER A 41 -10.88 -10.86 10.46
CA SER A 41 -10.82 -11.33 11.84
C SER A 41 -9.77 -12.42 12.04
N VAL A 42 -9.03 -12.31 13.15
CA VAL A 42 -8.07 -13.30 13.63
C VAL A 42 -8.38 -13.56 15.09
N VAL A 43 -8.66 -14.82 15.45
CA VAL A 43 -8.95 -15.23 16.82
C VAL A 43 -7.75 -15.99 17.36
N VAL A 44 -7.22 -15.56 18.51
CA VAL A 44 -6.08 -16.18 19.17
C VAL A 44 -6.44 -16.42 20.64
N GLN A 45 -5.93 -17.50 21.21
CA GLN A 45 -6.08 -17.77 22.64
C GLN A 45 -5.35 -16.70 23.47
N GLU A 46 -5.81 -16.50 24.71
CA GLU A 46 -5.13 -15.64 25.66
C GLU A 46 -3.66 -16.07 25.80
N ASN A 47 -2.74 -15.10 25.79
CA ASN A 47 -1.29 -15.32 25.80
C ASN A 47 -0.73 -16.03 24.53
N GLY A 48 -1.55 -16.23 23.50
CA GLY A 48 -1.11 -16.71 22.18
C GLY A 48 -0.53 -15.58 21.31
N ASN A 49 0.10 -15.96 20.19
CA ASN A 49 0.70 -15.00 19.26
C ASN A 49 -0.21 -14.74 18.05
N ALA A 50 -0.48 -13.47 17.76
CA ALA A 50 -1.23 -13.03 16.59
C ALA A 50 -0.29 -12.37 15.59
N THR A 51 -0.40 -12.73 14.31
CA THR A 51 0.35 -12.08 13.23
C THR A 51 -0.64 -11.55 12.19
N LEU A 52 -0.65 -10.23 12.00
CA LEU A 52 -1.44 -9.55 10.97
C LEU A 52 -0.53 -9.26 9.77
N SER A 53 -0.96 -9.71 8.60
CA SER A 53 -0.28 -9.49 7.32
C SER A 53 -1.17 -8.63 6.43
N CYS A 54 -0.59 -7.66 5.75
CA CYS A 54 -1.30 -6.82 4.79
C CYS A 54 -0.43 -6.71 3.55
N HIS A 55 -1.03 -6.99 2.41
CA HIS A 55 -0.43 -6.79 1.10
C HIS A 55 -1.30 -5.83 0.31
N ALA A 56 -0.67 -4.81 -0.27
CA ALA A 56 -1.36 -3.84 -1.11
C ALA A 56 -0.60 -3.65 -2.41
N THR A 57 -1.32 -3.56 -3.52
CA THR A 57 -0.80 -3.19 -4.83
C THR A 57 -1.04 -1.70 -5.05
N GLY A 58 -0.20 -1.05 -5.85
CA GLY A 58 -0.33 0.38 -6.16
C GLY A 58 0.85 0.84 -7.01
N ASN A 59 0.63 1.86 -7.83
CA ASN A 59 1.71 2.55 -8.52
C ASN A 59 1.57 4.07 -8.30
N PRO A 60 2.48 4.71 -7.53
CA PRO A 60 3.68 4.13 -6.91
C PRO A 60 3.36 3.13 -5.79
N PRO A 61 4.32 2.25 -5.40
CA PRO A 61 4.11 1.25 -4.35
C PRO A 61 3.60 1.87 -3.04
N PRO A 62 2.58 1.28 -2.39
CA PRO A 62 1.97 1.84 -1.20
C PRO A 62 2.87 1.76 0.04
N HIS A 63 2.69 2.70 0.96
CA HIS A 63 3.25 2.61 2.30
C HIS A 63 2.22 2.00 3.25
N ILE A 64 2.55 0.86 3.85
CA ILE A 64 1.67 0.13 4.76
C ILE A 64 2.01 0.51 6.20
N SER A 65 1.02 0.99 6.94
CA SER A 65 1.12 1.30 8.38
C SER A 65 -0.02 0.62 9.13
N TRP A 66 0.32 0.06 10.29
CA TRP A 66 -0.66 -0.51 11.20
C TRP A 66 -1.12 0.52 12.23
N VAL A 67 -2.42 0.53 12.51
CA VAL A 67 -3.04 1.34 13.55
C VAL A 67 -3.99 0.46 14.35
N ARG A 68 -4.11 0.73 15.66
CA ARG A 68 -5.17 0.11 16.45
C ARG A 68 -6.48 0.83 16.20
N GLU A 69 -7.58 0.11 16.23
CA GLU A 69 -8.93 0.70 16.14
C GLU A 69 -9.16 1.77 17.21
N ASP A 70 -8.64 1.55 18.42
CA ASP A 70 -8.72 2.49 19.54
C ASP A 70 -7.71 3.66 19.46
N GLN A 71 -6.98 3.78 18.34
CA GLN A 71 -5.94 4.78 18.09
C GLN A 71 -4.81 4.82 19.15
N LYS A 72 -4.73 3.82 20.02
CA LYS A 72 -3.66 3.73 21.01
C LYS A 72 -2.35 3.34 20.34
N HIS A 73 -1.26 3.66 21.02
CA HIS A 73 0.09 3.33 20.56
C HIS A 73 0.29 1.80 20.48
N ILE A 74 0.86 1.34 19.36
CA ILE A 74 1.29 -0.05 19.21
C ILE A 74 2.66 -0.19 19.88
N THR A 75 2.76 -0.98 20.93
CA THR A 75 4.06 -1.30 21.55
C THR A 75 4.86 -2.16 20.58
N ILE A 76 5.85 -1.56 19.91
CA ILE A 76 6.76 -2.28 19.02
C ILE A 76 7.96 -2.76 19.82
N ASP A 77 7.97 -4.03 20.20
CA ASP A 77 9.16 -4.69 20.71
C ASP A 77 10.20 -4.83 19.58
N LYS A 78 11.18 -3.92 19.55
CA LYS A 78 12.28 -3.96 18.59
C LYS A 78 13.23 -5.11 18.92
N ARG A 79 12.84 -6.36 18.64
CA ARG A 79 13.78 -7.49 18.67
C ARG A 79 14.72 -7.35 17.47
N LYS A 80 15.94 -6.85 17.69
CA LYS A 80 16.98 -6.77 16.66
C LYS A 80 17.15 -8.14 16.00
N LYS A 81 16.80 -8.27 14.72
CA LYS A 81 17.24 -9.42 13.91
C LYS A 81 18.75 -9.30 13.79
N GLY A 82 19.49 -10.14 14.53
CA GLY A 82 20.94 -10.22 14.40
C GLY A 82 21.28 -10.74 13.01
N THR A 83 21.84 -9.87 12.16
CA THR A 83 22.49 -10.28 10.92
C THR A 83 23.68 -11.15 11.28
N LYS A 84 23.56 -12.47 11.15
CA LYS A 84 24.69 -13.38 11.24
C LYS A 84 25.40 -13.33 9.87
N ALA A 85 26.50 -12.58 9.81
CA ALA A 85 27.44 -12.68 8.70
C ALA A 85 28.16 -14.02 8.81
N PHE A 86 28.15 -14.77 7.71
CA PHE A 86 29.01 -15.94 7.50
C PHE A 86 30.31 -15.48 6.85
#